data_AF-A0A945XK15-F1
#
_entry.id   AF-A0A945XK15-F1
#
_cell.length_a   1.000
_cell.length_b   1.000
_cell.length_c   1.000
_cell.angle_alpha   90.00
_cell.angle_beta   90.00
_cell.angle_gamma   90.00
#
_symmetry.space_group_name_H-M   'P 1'
#
loop_
_entity.id
_entity.type
_entity.pdbx_description
1 polymer ?
#
loop_
_entity_poly.entity_id
_entity_poly.type
_entity_poly.pdbx_seq_one_letter_code
_entity_poly.pdbx_strand_id
1 'polypeptide(L)'
;MTTMTFDTHQLIQELCEADFTEKQAETVVRILAKSQEQLVSKEHFDNRLEATEHRIKADIIKWTVGLLLAQTALLLTILPKIS
;
A
#
# COMPACT_ATOMS: atom_id res chain seq x y z
N MET A 1 14.33 -13.62 0.92
CA MET A 1 13.91 -13.07 2.23
C MET A 1 15.05 -13.26 3.20
N THR A 2 15.74 -12.19 3.60
CA THR A 2 16.69 -12.23 4.71
C THR A 2 15.88 -12.29 5.99
N THR A 3 15.74 -13.48 6.57
CA THR A 3 15.19 -13.68 7.91
C THR A 3 16.11 -12.98 8.90
N MET A 4 15.73 -11.80 9.36
CA MET A 4 16.40 -11.17 10.51
C MET A 4 15.92 -11.90 11.77
N THR A 5 16.74 -12.79 12.29
CA THR A 5 16.50 -13.43 13.59
C THR A 5 16.66 -12.37 14.67
N PHE A 6 15.57 -12.00 15.32
CA PHE A 6 15.57 -11.02 16.39
C PHE A 6 15.87 -11.73 17.71
N ASP A 7 17.03 -11.46 18.31
CA ASP A 7 17.35 -12.00 19.63
C ASP A 7 16.64 -11.15 20.69
N THR A 8 15.45 -11.62 21.07
CA THR A 8 14.60 -11.02 22.12
C THR A 8 15.37 -10.82 23.43
N HIS A 9 16.31 -11.71 23.76
CA HIS A 9 17.04 -11.68 25.01
C HIS A 9 18.18 -10.64 24.97
N GLN A 10 18.90 -10.57 23.85
CA GLN A 10 19.94 -9.54 23.65
C GLN A 10 19.34 -8.14 23.72
N LEU A 11 18.19 -7.89 23.08
CA LEU A 11 17.55 -6.57 23.15
C LEU A 11 17.06 -6.20 24.55
N ILE A 12 16.59 -7.17 25.33
CA ILE A 12 16.20 -6.91 26.72
C ILE A 12 17.43 -6.47 27.52
N GLN A 13 18.59 -7.13 27.32
CA GLN A 13 19.84 -6.74 27.96
C GLN A 13 20.27 -5.32 27.58
N GLU A 14 20.30 -5.00 26.28
CA GLU A 14 20.69 -3.67 25.80
C GLU A 14 19.76 -2.57 26.34
N LEU A 15 18.46 -2.84 26.48
CA LEU A 15 17.51 -1.90 27.07
C LEU A 15 17.74 -1.73 28.58
N CYS A 16 18.03 -2.81 29.30
CA CYS A 16 18.38 -2.75 30.71
C CYS A 16 19.69 -1.99 30.95
N GLU A 17 20.68 -2.14 30.05
CA GLU A 17 21.92 -1.34 30.06
C GLU A 17 21.66 0.15 29.78
N ALA A 18 20.56 0.48 29.10
CA ALA A 18 20.09 1.83 28.84
C ALA A 18 19.15 2.38 29.94
N ASP A 19 19.25 1.86 31.18
CA ASP A 19 18.43 2.24 32.36
C ASP A 19 16.93 1.89 32.27
N PHE A 20 16.53 0.98 31.38
CA PHE A 20 15.15 0.45 31.41
C PHE A 20 15.04 -0.60 32.52
N THR A 21 13.93 -0.61 33.24
CA THR A 21 13.59 -1.76 34.07
C THR A 21 13.31 -2.97 33.18
N GLU A 22 13.60 -4.17 33.66
CA GLU A 22 13.35 -5.43 32.93
C GLU A 22 11.92 -5.52 32.37
N LYS A 23 10.93 -5.10 33.16
CA LYS A 23 9.52 -5.03 32.74
C LYS A 23 9.28 -4.05 31.58
N GLN A 24 9.97 -2.92 31.56
CA GLN A 24 9.89 -1.95 30.45
C GLN A 24 10.57 -2.52 29.21
N ALA A 25 11.77 -3.09 29.36
CA ALA A 25 12.51 -3.72 28.28
C ALA A 25 11.69 -4.85 27.61
N GLU A 26 11.11 -5.75 28.40
CA GLU A 26 10.19 -6.78 27.89
C GLU A 26 8.98 -6.19 27.16
N THR A 27 8.42 -5.09 27.65
CA THR A 27 7.25 -4.46 27.03
C THR A 27 7.62 -3.88 25.67
N VAL A 28 8.75 -3.19 25.56
CA VAL A 28 9.26 -2.61 24.30
C VAL A 28 9.53 -3.72 23.29
N VAL A 29 10.23 -4.77 23.69
CA VAL A 29 10.58 -5.88 22.79
C VAL A 29 9.33 -6.64 22.34
N ARG A 30 8.35 -6.83 23.22
CA ARG A 30 7.07 -7.46 22.88
C ARG A 30 6.25 -6.64 21.89
N ILE A 31 6.24 -5.30 22.02
CA ILE A 31 5.57 -4.41 21.06
C ILE A 31 6.28 -4.49 19.71
N LEU A 32 7.62 -4.45 19.70
CA LEU A 32 8.41 -4.52 18.48
C LEU A 32 8.21 -5.86 17.74
N ALA A 33 8.19 -6.98 18.46
CA ALA A 33 7.87 -8.29 17.90
C ALA A 33 6.48 -8.33 17.28
N LYS A 34 5.46 -7.77 17.96
CA LYS A 34 4.09 -7.65 17.42
C LYS A 34 4.02 -6.75 16.19
N SER A 35 4.80 -5.67 16.13
CA SER A 35 4.86 -4.81 14.94
C SER A 35 5.41 -5.54 13.72
N GLN A 36 6.30 -6.52 13.92
CA GLN A 36 6.83 -7.33 12.82
C GLN A 36 5.83 -8.34 12.24
N GLU A 37 4.85 -8.81 13.02
CA GLU A 37 3.77 -9.69 12.50
C GLU A 37 2.91 -8.99 11.43
N GLN A 38 2.83 -7.66 11.45
CA GLN A 38 2.03 -6.88 10.49
C GLN A 38 2.86 -6.28 9.34
N LEU A 39 4.16 -6.58 9.25
CA LEU A 39 4.99 -6.09 8.15
C LEU A 39 4.67 -6.87 6.87
N VAL A 40 3.94 -6.22 5.96
CA VAL A 40 3.81 -6.71 4.59
C VAL A 40 5.17 -6.60 3.90
N SER A 41 5.55 -7.61 3.11
CA SER A 41 6.77 -7.52 2.32
C SER A 41 6.68 -6.33 1.36
N LYS A 42 7.82 -5.69 1.08
CA LYS A 42 7.89 -4.61 0.09
C LYS A 42 7.27 -5.05 -1.24
N GLU A 43 7.56 -6.28 -1.65
CA GLU A 43 6.97 -6.91 -2.84
C GLU A 43 5.44 -7.00 -2.77
N HIS A 44 4.85 -7.36 -1.63
CA HIS A 44 3.40 -7.38 -1.47
C HIS A 44 2.79 -5.98 -1.59
N PHE A 45 3.46 -4.97 -1.02
CA PHE A 45 3.02 -3.58 -1.12
C PHE A 45 3.12 -3.05 -2.57
N ASP A 46 4.26 -3.28 -3.23
CA ASP A 46 4.51 -2.88 -4.61
C ASP A 46 3.50 -3.53 -5.56
N ASN A 47 3.22 -4.84 -5.41
CA ASN A 47 2.23 -5.55 -6.21
C ASN A 47 0.82 -4.99 -6.02
N ARG A 48 0.43 -4.63 -4.80
CA ARG A 48 -0.88 -4.01 -4.53
C ARG A 48 -0.98 -2.60 -5.09
N LEU A 49 0.12 -1.86 -5.07
CA LEU A 49 0.18 -0.52 -5.63
C LEU A 49 0.05 -0.59 -7.16
N GLU A 50 0.80 -1.48 -7.81
CA GLU A 50 0.73 -1.70 -9.25
C GLU A 50 -0.68 -2.14 -9.68
N ALA A 51 -1.29 -3.09 -8.96
CA ALA A 51 -2.67 -3.52 -9.22
C ALA A 51 -3.68 -2.37 -9.08
N THR A 52 -3.47 -1.45 -8.13
CA THR A 52 -4.32 -0.28 -7.94
C THR A 52 -4.11 0.74 -9.07
N GLU A 53 -2.87 0.95 -9.52
CA GLU A 53 -2.54 1.80 -10.64
C GLU A 53 -3.20 1.31 -11.94
N HIS A 54 -3.10 0.00 -12.23
CA HIS A 54 -3.74 -0.59 -13.41
C HIS A 54 -5.26 -0.43 -13.39
N ARG A 55 -5.91 -0.60 -12.23
CA ARG A 55 -7.36 -0.40 -12.09
C ARG A 55 -7.76 1.05 -12.35
N ILE A 56 -7.03 2.01 -11.79
CA ILE A 56 -7.30 3.44 -12.01
C ILE A 56 -7.11 3.80 -13.50
N LYS A 57 -6.03 3.33 -14.13
CA LYS A 57 -5.80 3.55 -15.57
C LYS A 57 -6.93 2.97 -16.42
N ALA A 58 -7.37 1.75 -16.13
CA ALA A 58 -8.46 1.09 -16.85
C ALA A 58 -9.78 1.88 -16.72
N ASP A 59 -10.11 2.35 -15.52
CA ASP A 59 -11.31 3.15 -15.29
C ASP A 59 -11.25 4.50 -16.03
N ILE A 60 -10.11 5.18 -15.99
CA ILE A 60 -9.91 6.44 -16.75
C ILE A 60 -10.10 6.21 -18.25
N ILE A 61 -9.49 5.16 -18.81
CA ILE A 61 -9.62 4.83 -20.23
C ILE A 61 -11.09 4.55 -20.57
N LYS A 62 -11.77 3.73 -19.77
CA LYS A 62 -13.18 3.38 -19.98
C LYS A 62 -14.08 4.62 -20.03
N TRP A 63 -13.94 5.51 -19.05
CA TRP A 63 -14.74 6.73 -19.00
C TRP A 63 -14.39 7.71 -20.13
N THR A 64 -13.10 7.84 -20.46
CA THR A 64 -12.64 8.72 -21.55
C THR A 64 -13.16 8.25 -22.91
N VAL A 65 -13.07 6.95 -23.19
CA VAL A 65 -13.62 6.35 -24.42
C VAL A 65 -15.15 6.52 -24.45
N GLY A 66 -15.84 6.26 -23.34
CA GLY A 66 -17.29 6.48 -23.25
C GLY A 66 -17.70 7.93 -23.53
N LEU A 67 -16.97 8.89 -22.97
CA LEU A 67 -17.21 10.31 -23.19
C LEU A 67 -16.95 10.73 -24.64
N LEU A 68 -15.86 10.26 -25.24
CA LEU A 68 -15.55 10.52 -26.65
C LEU A 68 -16.64 9.98 -27.59
N LEU A 69 -17.09 8.74 -27.35
CA LEU A 69 -18.18 8.15 -28.13
C LEU A 69 -19.47 8.96 -27.98
N ALA A 70 -19.81 9.41 -26.77
CA ALA A 70 -20.97 10.27 -26.55
C ALA A 70 -20.85 11.61 -27.31
N GLN A 71 -19.68 12.24 -27.31
CA GLN A 71 -19.43 13.48 -28.06
C GLN A 71 -19.59 13.26 -29.58
N THR A 72 -19.00 12.19 -30.13
CA THR A 72 -19.12 11.89 -31.57
C THR A 72 -20.56 11.61 -31.99
N ALA A 73 -21.32 10.85 -31.18
CA ALA A 73 -22.73 10.59 -31.43
C ALA A 73 -23.57 11.89 -31.38
N LEU A 74 -23.27 12.78 -30.44
CA LEU A 74 -23.93 14.07 -30.33
C LEU A 74 -23.67 14.94 -31.57
N LEU A 75 -22.42 15.04 -32.02
CA LEU A 75 -22.06 15.77 -33.24
C LEU A 75 -22.76 15.19 -34.48
N LEU A 76 -22.75 13.88 -34.66
CA LEU A 76 -23.44 13.22 -35.77
C LEU A 76 -24.96 13.44 -35.76
N THR A 77 -25.56 13.60 -34.59
CA THR A 77 -27.02 13.83 -34.45
C THR A 77 -27.39 15.29 -34.71
N ILE A 78 -26.54 16.23 -34.27
CA ILE A 78 -26.81 17.67 -34.34
C ILE A 78 -26.43 18.26 -35.70
N LEU A 79 -25.28 17.86 -36.27
CA LEU A 79 -24.76 18.39 -37.54
C LEU A 79 -25.78 18.34 -38.71
N PRO A 80 -26.48 17.23 -38.98
CA PRO A 80 -27.47 17.17 -40.06
C PRO A 80 -28.77 17.92 -39.75
N LYS A 81 -28.98 18.39 -38.52
CA LYS A 81 -30.17 19.12 -38.09
C LYS A 81 -30.02 20.65 -38.23
N ILE A 82 -28.77 21.11 -38.38
CA ILE A 82 -28.41 22.54 -38.47
C ILE A 82 -28.02 22.94 -39.91
N SER A 83 -27.61 22.00 -40.77
CA SER A 83 -27.44 22.20 -42.22
C SER A 83 -28.76 22.09 -42.98
#